data_AF-A0A6G3MML5-F1
#
_entry.id   AF-A0A6G3MML5-F1
#
_cell.length_a   1.000
_cell.length_b   1.000
_cell.length_c   1.000
_cell.angle_alpha   90.00
_cell.angle_beta   90.00
_cell.angle_gamma   90.00
#
_symmetry.space_group_name_H-M   'P 1'
#
loop_
_entity.id
_entity.type
_entity.pdbx_description
1 polymer ?
#
loop_
_entity_poly.entity_id
_entity_poly.type
_entity_poly.pdbx_seq_one_letter_code
_entity_poly.pdbx_strand_id
1 'polypeptide(L)'
;MSTTVRNDINQCSKQKRIKKVQFGILSPDIIKAISVVEDGICYPETMEGNKPKLRGLMDPRQGSVDRFSRCLTCAGDMNSCAGHFAHIELSKCVFHIGFLPVIMKT
;
A
#
# COMPACT_ATOMS: atom_id res chain seq x y z
N MET A 1 28.54 15.03 33.86
CA MET A 1 27.79 15.19 32.59
C MET A 1 27.52 13.80 32.06
N SER A 2 26.34 13.25 32.37
CA SER A 2 25.96 11.86 32.06
C SER A 2 25.19 11.84 30.74
N THR A 3 25.75 11.20 29.73
CA THR A 3 25.17 10.99 28.41
C THR A 3 24.22 9.79 28.47
N THR A 4 22.93 10.03 28.62
CA THR A 4 21.92 8.96 28.48
C THR A 4 21.64 8.75 26.99
N VAL A 5 22.33 7.77 26.39
CA VAL A 5 21.96 7.21 25.08
C VAL A 5 20.60 6.54 25.22
N ARG A 6 19.61 7.01 24.43
CA ARG A 6 18.28 6.38 24.33
C ARG A 6 18.43 4.99 23.69
N ASN A 7 18.29 3.95 24.52
CA ASN A 7 18.26 2.54 24.12
C ASN A 7 16.91 2.14 23.52
N ASP A 8 16.45 2.82 22.47
CA ASP A 8 15.12 2.57 21.86
C ASP A 8 15.19 1.62 20.65
N ILE A 9 16.28 0.88 20.46
CA ILE A 9 16.51 0.05 19.25
C ILE A 9 15.92 -1.37 19.29
N ASN A 10 15.18 -1.76 20.34
CA ASN A 10 14.68 -3.14 20.48
C ASN A 10 13.20 -3.24 20.91
N GLN A 11 12.31 -2.43 20.35
CA GLN A 11 10.88 -2.68 20.53
C GLN A 11 10.37 -3.69 19.49
N CYS A 12 10.70 -4.97 19.70
CA CYS A 12 10.01 -6.09 19.07
C CYS A 12 8.52 -5.96 19.40
N SER A 13 7.69 -5.72 18.38
CA SER A 13 6.26 -5.47 18.58
C SER A 13 5.62 -6.66 19.29
N LYS A 14 5.19 -6.48 20.54
CA LYS A 14 4.55 -7.53 21.33
C LYS A 14 3.35 -8.11 20.57
N GLN A 15 3.26 -9.44 20.49
CA GLN A 15 2.10 -10.11 19.91
C GLN A 15 0.82 -9.71 20.65
N LYS A 16 -0.22 -9.37 19.89
CA LYS A 16 -1.53 -8.96 20.44
C LYS A 16 -2.62 -9.87 19.89
N ARG A 17 -3.60 -10.21 20.72
CA ARG A 17 -4.82 -10.92 20.29
C ARG A 17 -5.82 -9.93 19.71
N ILE A 18 -6.31 -10.21 18.50
CA ILE A 18 -7.39 -9.46 17.86
C ILE A 18 -8.68 -9.68 18.68
N LYS A 19 -9.33 -8.59 19.10
CA LYS A 19 -10.55 -8.65 19.92
C LYS A 19 -11.83 -8.50 19.09
N LYS A 20 -11.81 -7.64 18.08
CA LYS A 20 -12.96 -7.25 17.24
C LYS A 20 -12.46 -6.83 15.85
N VAL A 21 -13.33 -6.89 14.86
CA VAL A 21 -13.09 -6.37 13.51
C VAL A 21 -14.15 -5.31 13.23
N GLN A 22 -13.72 -4.10 12.87
CA GLN A 22 -14.59 -3.00 12.47
C GLN A 22 -14.59 -2.89 10.95
N PHE A 23 -15.78 -2.94 10.36
CA PHE A 23 -15.94 -2.69 8.93
C PHE A 23 -16.17 -1.19 8.69
N GLY A 24 -15.72 -0.71 7.55
CA GLY A 24 -15.87 0.68 7.15
C GLY A 24 -15.43 0.88 5.71
N ILE A 25 -15.72 2.07 5.19
CA ILE A 25 -15.28 2.51 3.87
C ILE A 25 -14.07 3.42 4.06
N LEU A 26 -13.02 3.22 3.28
CA LEU A 26 -11.85 4.09 3.31
C LEU A 26 -12.18 5.41 2.60
N SER A 27 -11.86 6.53 3.24
CA SER A 27 -11.95 7.83 2.59
C SER A 27 -10.84 7.99 1.54
N PRO A 28 -11.04 8.81 0.50
CA PRO A 28 -10.01 9.06 -0.51
C PRO A 28 -8.69 9.59 0.11
N ASP A 29 -8.77 10.41 1.17
CA ASP A 29 -7.59 10.94 1.85
C ASP A 29 -6.77 9.84 2.53
N ILE A 30 -7.44 8.87 3.16
CA ILE A 30 -6.75 7.72 3.78
C ILE A 30 -6.16 6.82 2.70
N ILE A 31 -6.86 6.59 1.58
CA ILE A 31 -6.33 5.80 0.45
C ILE A 31 -5.03 6.42 -0.07
N LYS A 32 -4.99 7.75 -0.23
CA LYS A 32 -3.77 8.47 -0.63
C LYS A 32 -2.68 8.37 0.43
N ALA A 33 -3.01 8.57 1.71
CA ALA A 33 -2.05 8.56 2.82
C ALA A 33 -1.38 7.19 3.07
N ILE A 34 -2.08 6.08 2.80
CA ILE A 34 -1.50 4.72 2.92
C ILE A 34 -0.80 4.25 1.62
N SER A 35 -0.88 5.04 0.57
CA SER A 35 -0.34 4.70 -0.73
C SER A 35 1.18 4.88 -0.76
N VAL A 36 1.91 3.88 -1.27
CA VAL A 36 3.37 3.98 -1.45
C VAL A 36 3.77 4.65 -2.75
N VAL A 37 2.81 4.91 -3.64
CA VAL A 37 3.00 5.61 -4.90
C VAL A 37 2.22 6.92 -4.82
N GLU A 38 2.89 7.98 -4.35
CA GLU A 38 2.26 9.29 -4.10
C GLU A 38 1.59 9.89 -5.34
N ASP A 39 2.23 9.75 -6.51
CA ASP A 39 1.68 10.25 -7.79
C ASP A 39 0.70 9.29 -8.47
N GLY A 40 0.27 8.24 -7.75
CA GLY A 40 -0.60 7.19 -8.27
C GLY A 40 -0.01 6.33 -9.39
N ILE A 41 -0.76 5.29 -9.73
CA ILE A 41 -0.50 4.44 -10.89
C ILE A 41 -1.13 5.11 -12.12
N CYS A 42 -0.32 5.36 -13.14
CA CYS A 42 -0.72 6.14 -14.31
C CYS A 42 -0.57 5.38 -15.62
N TYR A 43 0.22 4.31 -15.62
CA TYR A 43 0.54 3.55 -16.81
C TYR A 43 -0.12 2.16 -16.75
N PRO A 44 -0.83 1.73 -17.80
CA PRO A 44 -1.38 0.38 -17.85
C PRO A 44 -0.29 -0.67 -18.10
N GLU A 45 0.87 -0.28 -18.65
CA GLU A 45 1.96 -1.20 -18.93
C GLU A 45 2.62 -1.72 -17.65
N THR A 46 2.96 -3.01 -17.66
CA THR A 46 3.66 -3.66 -16.54
C THR A 46 5.18 -3.54 -16.65
N MET A 47 5.72 -3.51 -17.87
CA MET A 47 7.16 -3.58 -18.14
C MET A 47 7.60 -2.46 -19.10
N GLU A 48 8.82 -1.97 -18.90
CA GLU A 48 9.53 -1.03 -19.76
C GLU A 48 11.00 -1.45 -19.83
N GLY A 49 11.48 -1.84 -21.01
CA GLY A 49 12.88 -2.27 -21.19
C GLY A 49 13.27 -3.49 -20.33
N ASN A 50 12.42 -4.52 -20.29
CA ASN A 50 12.60 -5.74 -19.48
C ASN A 50 12.65 -5.50 -17.96
N LYS A 51 12.24 -4.33 -17.48
CA LYS A 51 12.12 -4.01 -16.06
C LYS A 51 10.69 -3.58 -15.75
N PRO A 52 10.20 -3.79 -14.52
CA PRO A 52 8.89 -3.29 -14.13
C PRO A 52 8.80 -1.77 -14.30
N LYS A 53 7.72 -1.29 -14.91
CA LYS A 53 7.52 0.14 -15.18
C LYS A 53 7.17 0.88 -13.88
N LEU A 54 7.88 1.96 -13.60
CA LEU A 54 7.52 2.85 -12.49
C LEU A 54 6.18 3.53 -12.78
N ARG A 55 5.31 3.60 -11.77
CA ARG A 55 3.91 4.04 -11.87
C ARG A 55 3.07 3.19 -12.84
N GLY A 56 3.55 2.00 -13.18
CA GLY A 56 2.80 0.97 -13.91
C GLY A 56 2.13 -0.01 -12.97
N LEU A 57 1.34 -0.95 -13.51
CA LEU A 57 0.60 -1.94 -12.71
C LEU A 57 1.48 -2.88 -11.87
N MET A 58 2.77 -3.01 -12.23
CA MET A 58 3.76 -3.83 -11.53
C MET A 58 4.83 -2.97 -10.86
N ASP A 59 4.46 -1.80 -10.31
CA ASP A 59 5.45 -0.91 -9.68
C ASP A 59 6.19 -1.66 -8.54
N PRO A 60 7.53 -1.69 -8.56
CA PRO A 60 8.33 -2.46 -7.62
C PRO A 60 8.26 -1.95 -6.16
N ARG A 61 7.62 -0.80 -5.92
CA ARG A 61 7.27 -0.33 -4.56
C ARG A 61 6.07 -1.05 -3.97
N GLN A 62 5.20 -1.65 -4.80
CA GLN A 62 4.00 -2.37 -4.34
C GLN A 62 4.30 -3.77 -3.80
N GLY A 63 5.49 -4.31 -4.09
CA GLY A 63 5.90 -5.63 -3.62
C GLY A 63 6.99 -6.24 -4.50
N SER A 64 7.32 -7.50 -4.22
CA SER A 64 8.21 -8.32 -5.06
C SER A 64 7.45 -9.51 -5.61
N VAL A 65 7.55 -9.74 -6.93
CA VAL A 65 6.91 -10.87 -7.61
C VAL A 65 7.92 -11.96 -7.96
N ASP A 66 9.18 -11.61 -8.19
CA ASP A 66 10.24 -12.55 -8.52
C ASP A 66 11.13 -12.88 -7.29
N ARG A 67 11.73 -14.06 -7.30
CA ARG A 67 12.61 -14.55 -6.22
C ARG A 67 13.89 -13.73 -6.09
N PHE A 68 14.37 -13.17 -7.20
CA PHE A 68 15.60 -12.37 -7.20
C PHE A 68 15.34 -10.88 -6.99
N SER A 69 14.08 -10.44 -7.12
CA SER A 69 13.68 -9.06 -6.83
C SER A 69 13.39 -8.86 -5.34
N ARG A 70 13.61 -7.63 -4.87
CA ARG A 70 13.19 -7.18 -3.54
C ARG A 70 12.25 -5.99 -3.68
N CYS A 71 11.30 -5.89 -2.76
CA CYS A 71 10.38 -4.76 -2.70
C CYS A 71 11.16 -3.47 -2.41
N LEU A 72 10.91 -2.41 -3.18
CA LEU A 72 11.60 -1.13 -2.98
C LEU A 72 11.13 -0.35 -1.74
N THR A 73 10.01 -0.75 -1.13
CA THR A 73 9.45 -0.08 0.06
C THR A 73 9.99 -0.69 1.35
N CYS A 74 9.93 -2.02 1.50
CA CYS A 74 10.32 -2.70 2.74
C CYS A 74 11.57 -3.59 2.62
N ALA A 75 12.18 -3.68 1.44
CA ALA A 75 13.31 -4.56 1.13
C ALA A 75 13.05 -6.07 1.33
N GLY A 76 11.81 -6.47 1.58
CA GLY A 76 11.37 -7.85 1.69
C GLY A 76 11.40 -8.59 0.34
N ASP A 77 11.57 -9.90 0.42
CA ASP A 77 11.42 -10.83 -0.70
C ASP A 77 9.95 -11.24 -0.91
N MET A 78 9.69 -12.15 -1.85
CA MET A 78 8.34 -12.64 -2.17
C MET A 78 7.62 -13.31 -0.98
N ASN A 79 8.34 -13.86 0.00
CA ASN A 79 7.73 -14.57 1.15
C ASN A 79 7.56 -13.67 2.38
N SER A 80 8.41 -12.64 2.52
CA SER A 80 8.45 -11.75 3.68
C SER A 80 7.71 -10.43 3.46
N CYS A 81 7.53 -10.01 2.21
CA CYS A 81 6.76 -8.81 1.88
C CYS A 81 5.25 -9.11 1.93
N ALA A 82 4.52 -8.38 2.78
CA ALA A 82 3.06 -8.48 2.85
C ALA A 82 2.34 -7.77 1.67
N GLY A 83 3.08 -7.04 0.83
CA GLY A 83 2.54 -6.15 -0.20
C GLY A 83 2.20 -4.76 0.34
N HIS A 84 2.19 -3.79 -0.57
CA HIS A 84 1.92 -2.39 -0.27
C HIS A 84 0.87 -1.82 -1.22
N PHE A 85 -0.05 -1.04 -0.66
CA PHE A 85 -1.14 -0.44 -1.43
C PHE A 85 -0.62 0.71 -2.30
N ALA A 86 -1.15 0.79 -3.52
CA ALA A 86 -1.08 1.97 -4.37
C ALA A 86 -2.50 2.50 -4.63
N HIS A 87 -2.62 3.62 -5.33
CA HIS A 87 -3.91 4.18 -5.71
C HIS A 87 -3.90 4.63 -7.18
N ILE A 88 -5.09 4.78 -7.75
CA ILE A 88 -5.32 5.40 -9.05
C ILE A 88 -6.21 6.61 -8.82
N GLU A 89 -5.77 7.77 -9.26
CA GLU A 89 -6.59 8.98 -9.24
C GLU A 89 -7.47 9.04 -10.48
N LEU A 90 -8.78 9.01 -10.27
CA LEU A 90 -9.76 9.09 -11.35
C LEU A 90 -10.00 10.55 -11.72
N SER A 91 -10.14 10.83 -13.02
CA SER A 91 -10.44 12.18 -13.51
C SER A 91 -11.82 12.68 -13.10
N LYS A 92 -12.75 11.75 -12.81
CA LYS A 92 -14.10 12.04 -12.35
C LYS A 92 -14.52 11.00 -11.31
N CYS A 93 -15.38 11.41 -10.38
CA CYS A 93 -15.98 10.48 -9.42
C CYS A 93 -16.87 9.46 -10.15
N VAL A 94 -16.80 8.20 -9.71
CA VAL A 94 -17.58 7.08 -10.26
C VAL A 94 -18.36 6.42 -9.13
N PHE A 95 -19.60 6.02 -9.40
CA PHE A 95 -20.39 5.26 -8.45
C PHE A 95 -19.85 3.85 -8.28
N HIS A 96 -19.59 3.46 -7.04
CA HIS A 96 -19.26 2.08 -6.73
C HIS A 96 -20.54 1.23 -6.77
N ILE A 97 -20.59 0.24 -7.66
CA ILE A 97 -21.78 -0.57 -7.93
C ILE A 97 -22.38 -1.22 -6.66
N GLY A 98 -21.54 -1.64 -5.72
CA GLY A 98 -21.99 -2.23 -4.45
C GLY A 98 -22.73 -1.26 -3.53
N PHE A 99 -22.55 0.06 -3.70
CA PHE A 99 -23.23 1.08 -2.92
C PHE A 99 -24.37 1.76 -3.67
N LEU A 100 -24.57 1.43 -4.96
CA LEU A 100 -25.62 2.05 -5.78
C LEU A 100 -27.02 1.89 -5.17
N PRO A 101 -27.43 0.71 -4.64
CA PRO A 101 -28.74 0.56 -4.01
C PRO A 101 -28.92 1.35 -2.71
N VAL A 102 -27.83 1.68 -2.02
CA VAL A 102 -27.85 2.50 -0.79
C VAL A 102 -27.97 3.97 -1.16
N ILE A 103 -27.18 4.42 -2.14
CA ILE A 103 -27.19 5.79 -2.63
C ILE A 103 -28.54 6.16 -3.24
N MET A 104 -29.13 5.29 -4.07
CA MET A 104 -30.43 5.56 -4.72
C MET A 104 -31.62 5.62 -3.76
N LYS A 105 -31.49 5.08 -2.55
CA LYS A 105 -32.52 5.15 -1.51
C LYS A 105 -32.42 6.41 -0.67
N THR A 106 -31.28 7.09 -0.74
CA THR A 106 -31.01 8.35 -0.02
C THR A 106 -31.49 9.50 -0.87
#